data_AF-A0A7V2AK21-F1
#
_entry.id   AF-A0A7V2AK21-F1
#
_cell.length_a   1.000
_cell.length_b   1.000
_cell.length_c   1.000
_cell.angle_alpha   90.00
_cell.angle_beta   90.00
_cell.angle_gamma   90.00
#
_symmetry.space_group_name_H-M   'P 1'
#
loop_
_entity.id
_entity.type
_entity.pdbx_description
1 polymer ?
#
loop_
_entity_poly.entity_id
_entity_poly.type
_entity_poly.pdbx_seq_one_letter_code
_entity_poly.pdbx_strand_id
1 'polypeptide(L)'
;MVGGFTRHMREADDGAILRSAVFVDTRRFTVTECGDLAQPMASGIISEDHIRGDLFELAQSTVAGRASVEDITLFKNGGGGHLDLFTAILLRDLAQGLAQNHGSRDGDV
;
A
#
# COMPACT_ATOMS: atom_id res chain seq x y z
N MET A 1 0.14 -4.98 -7.11
CA MET A 1 1.20 -6.02 -7.17
C MET A 1 1.62 -6.35 -5.76
N VAL A 2 1.80 -7.63 -5.44
CA VAL A 2 1.99 -8.08 -4.05
C VAL A 2 3.10 -9.13 -3.88
N GLY A 3 3.38 -9.96 -4.89
CA GLY A 3 4.27 -11.11 -4.71
C GLY A 3 5.77 -10.83 -4.84
N GLY A 4 6.20 -9.74 -5.50
CA GLY A 4 7.62 -9.37 -5.57
C GLY A 4 8.15 -8.72 -4.29
N PHE A 5 8.28 -9.45 -3.18
CA PHE A 5 8.62 -8.90 -1.85
C PHE A 5 10.13 -8.92 -1.51
N THR A 6 10.96 -9.49 -2.39
CA THR A 6 12.43 -9.45 -2.25
C THR A 6 13.06 -8.76 -3.46
N ARG A 7 14.31 -8.30 -3.32
CA ARG A 7 15.01 -7.56 -4.37
C ARG A 7 15.18 -8.34 -5.66
N HIS A 8 15.19 -9.67 -5.60
CA HIS A 8 15.37 -10.55 -6.75
C HIS A 8 14.03 -11.03 -7.36
N MET A 9 12.91 -10.75 -6.71
CA MET A 9 11.58 -11.16 -7.17
C MET A 9 10.83 -9.99 -7.80
N ARG A 10 10.39 -10.19 -9.05
CA ARG A 10 9.54 -9.24 -9.78
C ARG A 10 8.39 -9.98 -10.47
N GLU A 11 7.25 -9.32 -10.55
CA GLU A 11 6.01 -9.73 -11.21
C GLU A 11 5.75 -8.91 -12.49
N ALA A 12 6.33 -7.70 -12.61
CA ALA A 12 6.19 -6.82 -13.78
C ALA A 12 7.54 -6.53 -14.42
N ASP A 13 7.55 -6.39 -15.76
CA ASP A 13 8.72 -5.96 -16.53
C ASP A 13 8.92 -4.43 -16.48
N ASP A 14 10.05 -3.95 -17.01
CA ASP A 14 10.41 -2.53 -16.94
C ASP A 14 9.44 -1.64 -17.72
N GLY A 15 8.92 -2.16 -18.84
CA GLY A 15 7.93 -1.47 -19.65
C GLY A 15 6.61 -1.24 -18.92
N ALA A 16 6.16 -2.22 -18.14
CA ALA A 16 4.97 -2.09 -17.30
C ALA A 16 5.16 -1.01 -16.21
N ILE A 17 6.32 -0.99 -15.54
CA ILE A 17 6.63 0.03 -14.52
C ILE A 17 6.68 1.43 -15.14
N LEU A 18 7.42 1.60 -16.25
CA LEU A 18 7.59 2.88 -16.93
C LEU A 18 6.27 3.51 -17.40
N ARG A 19 5.33 2.71 -17.90
CA ARG A 19 4.04 3.22 -18.39
C ARG A 19 3.04 3.54 -17.27
N SER A 20 3.35 3.16 -16.04
CA SER A 20 2.41 3.26 -14.92
C SER A 20 2.64 4.48 -14.04
N ALA A 21 1.56 5.05 -13.56
CA ALA A 21 1.54 5.89 -12.37
C ALA A 21 1.75 4.99 -11.15
N VAL A 22 2.97 5.00 -10.61
CA VAL A 22 3.38 4.10 -9.51
C VAL A 22 3.05 4.72 -8.16
N PHE A 23 2.36 3.94 -7.33
CA PHE A 23 2.11 4.21 -5.93
C PHE A 23 2.56 3.02 -5.09
N VAL A 24 2.93 3.26 -3.84
CA VAL A 24 3.42 2.21 -2.92
C VAL A 24 2.62 2.19 -1.63
N ASP A 25 2.66 1.08 -0.89
CA ASP A 25 2.19 1.07 0.50
C ASP A 25 3.06 1.94 1.40
N THR A 26 4.38 1.83 1.30
CA THR A 26 5.33 2.67 2.01
C THR A 26 6.60 2.90 1.20
N ARG A 27 7.07 4.16 1.14
CA ARG A 27 8.35 4.47 0.48
C ARG A 27 9.54 3.79 1.16
N ARG A 28 9.50 3.65 2.49
CA ARG A 28 10.64 3.26 3.31
C ARG A 28 11.20 1.86 3.00
N PHE A 29 10.33 0.91 2.67
CA PHE A 29 10.71 -0.50 2.46
C PHE A 29 10.47 -0.91 1.02
N THR A 30 9.30 -0.59 0.48
CA THR A 30 8.84 -1.15 -0.80
C THR A 30 9.67 -0.70 -1.99
N VAL A 31 10.13 0.55 -1.98
CA VAL A 31 10.95 1.10 -3.07
C VAL A 31 12.31 0.40 -3.16
N THR A 32 12.91 0.06 -2.01
CA THR A 32 14.27 -0.49 -1.96
C THR A 32 14.29 -2.01 -1.94
N GLU A 33 13.30 -2.67 -1.33
CA GLU A 33 13.35 -4.12 -1.11
C GLU A 33 12.55 -4.94 -2.12
N CYS A 34 11.57 -4.36 -2.81
CA CYS A 34 10.76 -5.10 -3.77
C CYS A 34 11.37 -5.04 -5.17
N GLY A 35 11.66 -6.20 -5.77
CA GLY A 35 12.33 -6.28 -7.07
C GLY A 35 11.60 -5.60 -8.22
N ASP A 36 10.27 -5.47 -8.15
CA ASP A 36 9.47 -4.70 -9.11
C ASP A 36 9.90 -3.23 -9.24
N LEU A 37 10.45 -2.62 -8.17
CA LEU A 37 10.91 -1.23 -8.15
C LEU A 37 12.43 -1.13 -7.96
N ALA A 38 12.99 -1.96 -7.08
CA ALA A 38 14.41 -1.93 -6.75
C ALA A 38 15.30 -2.26 -7.95
N GLN A 39 14.90 -3.21 -8.80
CA GLN A 39 15.68 -3.58 -9.99
C GLN A 39 15.68 -2.49 -11.07
N PRO A 40 14.53 -1.98 -11.55
CA PRO A 40 14.54 -0.91 -12.55
C PRO A 40 15.21 0.37 -12.02
N MET A 41 15.11 0.64 -10.71
CA MET A 41 15.82 1.77 -10.09
C MET A 41 17.34 1.56 -10.10
N ALA A 42 17.82 0.37 -9.72
CA ALA A 42 19.25 0.04 -9.78
C ALA A 42 19.80 0.07 -11.22
N SER A 43 18.98 -0.29 -12.20
CA SER A 43 19.33 -0.23 -13.63
C SER A 43 19.18 1.17 -14.25
N GLY A 44 18.76 2.19 -13.48
CA GLY A 44 18.59 3.56 -13.95
C GLY A 44 17.39 3.77 -14.89
N ILE A 45 16.46 2.82 -14.96
CA ILE A 45 15.26 2.88 -15.80
C ILE A 45 14.24 3.86 -15.22
N ILE A 46 14.13 3.89 -13.89
CA ILE A 46 13.32 4.84 -13.14
C ILE A 46 14.16 5.49 -12.05
N SER A 47 13.80 6.71 -11.65
CA SER A 47 14.27 7.34 -10.41
C SER A 47 13.19 7.23 -9.33
N GLU A 48 13.52 7.65 -8.11
CA GLU A 48 12.55 7.73 -7.01
C GLU A 48 11.38 8.68 -7.32
N ASP A 49 11.60 9.68 -8.17
CA ASP A 49 10.56 10.61 -8.64
C ASP A 49 9.47 9.94 -9.48
N HIS A 50 9.72 8.72 -9.99
CA HIS A 50 8.70 7.91 -10.67
C HIS A 50 7.61 7.42 -9.71
N ILE A 51 7.89 7.41 -8.40
CA ILE A 51 6.94 7.02 -7.35
C ILE A 51 6.10 8.24 -6.97
N ARG A 52 4.85 8.27 -7.45
CA ARG A 52 3.93 9.41 -7.31
C ARG A 52 3.39 9.62 -5.90
N GLY A 53 3.39 8.59 -5.07
CA GLY A 53 2.86 8.67 -3.71
C GLY A 53 2.91 7.35 -2.98
N ASP A 54 2.77 7.39 -1.66
CA ASP A 54 2.45 6.23 -0.84
C ASP A 54 0.98 6.17 -0.39
N LEU A 55 0.63 5.09 0.32
CA LEU A 55 -0.73 4.86 0.81
C LEU A 55 -1.16 5.93 1.82
N PHE A 56 -0.23 6.48 2.61
CA PHE A 56 -0.54 7.54 3.57
C PHE A 56 -0.87 8.83 2.86
N GLU A 57 -0.09 9.19 1.85
CA GLU A 57 -0.30 10.37 1.02
C GLU A 57 -1.63 10.27 0.24
N LEU A 58 -1.93 9.10 -0.32
CA LEU A 58 -3.20 8.82 -1.00
C LEU A 58 -4.40 8.90 -0.06
N ALA A 59 -4.32 8.26 1.11
CA ALA A 59 -5.40 8.25 2.09
C ALA A 59 -5.70 9.66 2.65
N GLN A 60 -4.67 10.50 2.76
CA GLN A 60 -4.80 11.90 3.19
C GLN A 60 -5.11 12.86 2.05
N SER A 61 -5.17 12.38 0.80
CA SER A 61 -5.34 13.21 -0.39
C SER A 61 -4.29 14.32 -0.54
N THR A 62 -3.08 14.10 -0.02
CA THR A 62 -1.94 15.03 -0.22
C THR A 62 -1.30 14.86 -1.59
N VAL A 63 -1.53 13.70 -2.22
CA VAL A 63 -1.21 13.43 -3.62
C VAL A 63 -2.46 12.97 -4.36
N ALA A 64 -2.56 13.34 -5.63
CA ALA A 64 -3.62 12.84 -6.50
C ALA A 64 -3.36 11.36 -6.84
N GLY A 65 -4.42 10.53 -6.77
CA GLY A 65 -4.38 9.16 -7.25
C GLY A 65 -4.42 9.09 -8.78
N ARG A 66 -5.40 8.39 -9.33
CA ARG A 66 -5.66 8.39 -10.78
C ARG A 66 -6.02 9.81 -11.25
N ALA A 67 -5.34 10.30 -12.29
CA ALA A 67 -5.58 11.63 -12.85
C ALA A 67 -6.49 11.56 -14.09
N SER A 68 -6.44 10.46 -14.86
CA SER A 68 -7.33 10.25 -16.01
C SER A 68 -7.73 8.78 -16.23
N VAL A 69 -8.66 8.54 -17.15
CA VAL A 69 -9.12 7.18 -17.50
C VAL A 69 -8.07 6.41 -18.31
N GLU A 70 -7.20 7.12 -19.02
CA GLU A 70 -6.09 6.59 -19.81
C GLU A 70 -4.91 6.15 -18.96
N ASP A 71 -4.82 6.61 -17.70
CA ASP A 71 -3.72 6.25 -16.80
C ASP A 71 -3.68 4.73 -16.56
N ILE A 72 -2.49 4.15 -16.77
CA ILE A 72 -2.16 2.86 -16.17
C ILE A 72 -1.71 3.15 -14.74
N THR A 73 -2.39 2.59 -13.73
CA THR A 73 -2.00 2.76 -12.32
C THR A 73 -1.43 1.46 -11.78
N LEU A 74 -0.38 1.58 -10.97
CA LEU A 74 0.27 0.46 -10.32
C LEU A 74 0.42 0.78 -8.84
N PHE A 75 -0.27 0.03 -7.99
CA PHE A 75 -0.03 0.05 -6.57
C PHE A 75 0.84 -1.15 -6.19
N LYS A 76 2.05 -0.90 -5.68
CA LYS A 76 2.95 -1.93 -5.19
C LYS A 76 2.85 -2.00 -3.66
N ASN A 77 2.45 -3.16 -3.17
CA ASN A 77 2.52 -3.48 -1.76
C ASN A 77 3.78 -4.32 -1.52
N GLY A 78 4.68 -3.85 -0.65
CA GLY A 78 5.87 -4.58 -0.26
C GLY A 78 5.66 -5.44 0.99
N GLY A 79 4.61 -5.16 1.75
CA GLY A 79 4.32 -5.83 3.00
C GLY A 79 5.06 -5.17 4.15
N GLY A 80 4.30 -4.62 5.08
CA GLY A 80 4.85 -4.02 6.28
C GLY A 80 3.86 -4.10 7.44
N GLY A 81 4.39 -4.26 8.65
CA GLY A 81 3.59 -4.44 9.87
C GLY A 81 2.65 -3.28 10.22
N HIS A 82 2.74 -2.16 9.50
CA HIS A 82 1.78 -1.06 9.63
C HIS A 82 0.37 -1.48 9.22
N LEU A 83 0.22 -2.27 8.15
CA LEU A 83 -1.08 -2.77 7.72
C LEU A 83 -1.67 -3.74 8.74
N ASP A 84 -0.83 -4.66 9.24
CA ASP A 84 -1.23 -5.60 10.31
C ASP A 84 -1.67 -4.85 11.57
N LEU A 85 -0.92 -3.83 11.97
CA LEU A 85 -1.23 -3.00 13.13
C LEU A 85 -2.57 -2.25 12.95
N PHE A 86 -2.82 -1.67 11.77
CA PHE A 86 -4.10 -1.02 11.47
C PHE A 86 -5.26 -2.00 11.56
N THR A 87 -5.11 -3.20 11.00
CA THR A 87 -6.13 -4.26 11.12
C THR A 87 -6.33 -4.70 12.57
N ALA A 88 -5.26 -4.87 13.35
CA ALA A 88 -5.36 -5.26 14.75
C ALA A 88 -6.07 -4.20 15.61
N ILE A 89 -5.77 -2.91 15.36
CA ILE A 89 -6.46 -1.77 15.99
C ILE A 89 -7.96 -1.82 15.66
N LEU A 90 -8.31 -1.94 14.38
CA LEU A 90 -9.70 -1.99 13.94
C LEU A 90 -10.46 -3.16 14.61
N LEU A 91 -9.87 -4.36 14.62
CA LEU A 91 -10.49 -5.54 15.23
C LEU A 91 -10.72 -5.35 16.74
N ARG A 92 -9.74 -4.78 17.45
CA ARG A 92 -9.86 -4.47 18.87
C ARG A 92 -11.01 -3.48 19.12
N ASP A 93 -11.08 -2.42 18.34
CA ASP A 93 -12.08 -1.36 18.52
C ASP A 93 -13.50 -1.87 18.23
N LEU A 94 -13.66 -2.70 17.18
CA LEU A 94 -14.92 -3.42 16.93
C LEU A 94 -15.30 -4.34 18.10
N ALA A 95 -14.35 -5.11 18.62
CA ALA A 95 -14.61 -6.02 19.73
C ALA A 95 -15.05 -5.26 21.00
N GLN A 96 -14.45 -4.11 21.28
CA GLN A 96 -14.84 -3.23 22.39
C GLN A 96 -16.23 -2.61 22.17
N GLY A 97 -16.53 -2.12 20.98
CA GLY A 97 -17.85 -1.56 20.65
C GLY A 97 -18.97 -2.59 20.73
N LEU A 98 -18.70 -3.84 20.31
CA LEU A 98 -19.66 -4.94 20.45
C LEU A 98 -19.92 -5.31 21.92
N ALA A 99 -18.87 -5.32 22.75
CA ALA A 99 -19.00 -5.56 24.20
C ALA A 99 -19.83 -4.47 24.90
N GLN A 100 -19.66 -3.21 24.50
CA GLN A 100 -20.45 -2.09 25.02
C GLN A 100 -21.93 -2.17 24.60
N ASN A 101 -22.22 -2.68 23.39
CA ASN A 101 -23.59 -2.82 22.88
C ASN A 101 -24.36 -4.04 23.43
N HIS A 102 -23.67 -5.07 23.94
CA HIS A 102 -24.32 -6.24 24.55
C HIS A 102 -24.59 -6.06 26.06
N GLY A 103 -23.85 -5.18 26.75
CA GLY A 103 -24.06 -4.89 28.18
C GLY A 103 -25.30 -4.04 28.50
N SER A 104 -26.06 -3.58 27.50
CA SER A 104 -27.25 -2.74 27.68
C SER A 104 -28.59 -3.49 27.53
N ARG A 105 -28.58 -4.82 27.34
CA ARG A 105 -29.80 -5.62 27.10
C ARG A 105 -30.23 -6.54 28.24
N ASP A 106 -29.48 -6.64 29.33
CA ASP A 106 -29.78 -7.55 30.45
C ASP A 106 -30.49 -6.86 31.64
N GLY A 107 -31.19 -5.73 31.40
CA GLY A 107 -31.78 -4.90 32.46
C GLY A 107 -33.31 -4.88 32.59
N ASP A 108 -34.07 -5.45 31.65
CA ASP A 108 -35.55 -5.42 31.66
C ASP A 108 -36.13 -6.84 31.56
N VAL A 109 -36.30 -7.51 32.71
CA VAL A 109 -37.31 -8.55 32.97
C VAL A 109 -37.63 -8.60 34.46
#